data_AF-A0A6A2ZB60-F1
#
_entry.id   AF-A0A6A2ZB60-F1
#
_cell.length_a   1.000
_cell.length_b   1.000
_cell.length_c   1.000
_cell.angle_alpha   90.00
_cell.angle_beta   90.00
_cell.angle_gamma   90.00
#
_symmetry.space_group_name_H-M   'P 1'
#
loop_
_entity.id
_entity.type
_entity.pdbx_description
1 polymer ?
#
loop_
_entity_poly.entity_id
_entity_poly.type
_entity_poly.pdbx_seq_one_letter_code
_entity_poly.pdbx_strand_id
1 'polypeptide(L)' 'MKFSSLRLAREYMKRTTKELQSDQCSQENNLLLQGVRFAYRVHQFAGGFDAETIRAFQELKDISNSGDHKQ' A
#
# COMPACT_ATOMS: atom_id res chain seq x y z
N MET A 1 -0.97 20.79 3.66
CA MET A 1 -1.70 19.58 4.10
C MET A 1 -1.67 18.46 3.06
N LYS A 2 -2.15 18.66 1.82
CA LYS A 2 -2.25 17.59 0.80
C LYS A 2 -0.93 16.84 0.54
N PHE A 3 0.18 17.56 0.36
CA PHE A 3 1.50 16.96 0.12
C PHE A 3 2.01 16.11 1.30
N SER A 4 1.73 16.56 2.53
CA SER A 4 2.07 15.82 3.75
C SER A 4 1.27 14.52 3.86
N SER A 5 -0.01 14.54 3.48
CA SER A 5 -0.86 13.34 3.43
C SER A 5 -0.38 12.34 2.38
N LEU A 6 0.06 12.81 1.20
CA LEU A 6 0.65 11.95 0.16
C LEU A 6 1.96 11.31 0.61
N ARG A 7 2.83 12.08 1.27
CA ARG A 7 4.06 11.54 1.86
C ARG A 7 3.77 10.46 2.91
N LEU A 8 2.77 10.68 3.77
CA LEU A 8 2.35 9.67 4.74
C LEU A 8 1.77 8.41 4.06
N ALA A 9 0.96 8.59 3.01
CA ALA A 9 0.45 7.47 2.21
C ALA A 9 1.56 6.60 1.64
N ARG A 10 2.55 7.24 1.04
CA ARG A 10 3.72 6.57 0.47
C ARG A 10 4.51 5.78 1.52
N GLU A 11 4.81 6.38 2.67
CA GLU A 11 5.57 5.68 3.71
C GLU A 11 4.78 4.53 4.34
N TYR A 12 3.47 4.69 4.50
CA TYR A 12 2.60 3.60 4.95
C TYR A 12 2.57 2.44 3.95
N MET A 13 2.34 2.71 2.66
CA MET A 13 2.32 1.68 1.62
C MET A 13 3.64 0.93 1.55
N LYS A 14 4.79 1.63 1.56
CA LYS A 14 6.11 0.99 1.60
C LYS A 14 6.30 0.07 2.81
N ARG A 15 5.81 0.49 3.99
CA ARG A 15 5.90 -0.33 5.20
C ARG A 15 5.02 -1.56 5.08
N THR A 16 3.78 -1.41 4.64
CA THR A 16 2.87 -2.53 4.37
C THR A 16 3.50 -3.52 3.40
N THR A 17 4.07 -3.06 2.29
CA THR A 17 4.80 -3.89 1.32
C THR A 17 5.91 -4.71 1.98
N LYS A 18 6.73 -4.10 2.84
CA LYS A 18 7.81 -4.81 3.57
C LYS A 18 7.29 -5.85 4.55
N GLU A 19 6.24 -5.51 5.31
CA GLU A 19 5.65 -6.43 6.29
C GLU A 19 4.98 -7.62 5.61
N LEU A 20 4.34 -7.42 4.45
CA LEU A 20 3.75 -8.49 3.63
C LEU A 20 4.78 -9.40 2.95
N GLN A 21 6.02 -8.94 2.79
CA GLN A 21 7.12 -9.75 2.28
C GLN A 21 7.82 -10.56 3.38
N SER A 22 7.50 -10.29 4.65
CA SER A 22 8.06 -11.01 5.78
C SER A 22 7.24 -12.27 6.06
N ASP A 23 7.87 -13.46 6.00
CA ASP A 23 7.25 -14.77 6.29
C ASP A 23 6.66 -14.90 7.72
N GLN A 24 6.76 -13.87 8.56
CA GLN A 24 6.18 -13.83 9.92
C GLN A 24 4.75 -13.27 9.97
N CYS A 25 4.19 -12.80 8.85
CA CYS A 25 2.89 -12.13 8.86
C CYS A 25 1.73 -13.13 8.71
N SER A 26 1.15 -13.64 9.79
CA SER A 26 -0.04 -14.53 9.70
C SER A 26 -1.34 -13.80 9.29
N GLN A 27 -1.28 -12.48 9.07
CA GLN A 27 -2.42 -11.62 8.73
C GLN A 27 -2.24 -10.86 7.40
N GLU A 28 -1.43 -11.37 6.47
CA GLU A 28 -1.12 -10.73 5.18
C GLU A 28 -2.34 -10.17 4.45
N ASN A 29 -3.41 -10.96 4.31
CA ASN A 29 -4.63 -10.53 3.64
C ASN A 29 -5.34 -9.35 4.33
N ASN A 30 -5.32 -9.30 5.66
CA ASN A 30 -5.89 -8.20 6.43
C ASN A 30 -5.06 -6.92 6.26
N LEU A 31 -3.74 -7.07 6.25
CA LEU A 31 -2.81 -5.95 6.14
C LEU A 31 -2.83 -5.32 4.74
N LEU A 32 -2.92 -6.14 3.69
CA LEU A 32 -3.09 -5.68 2.31
C LEU A 32 -4.39 -4.88 2.14
N LEU A 33 -5.52 -5.41 2.64
CA LEU A 33 -6.83 -4.74 2.54
C LEU A 33 -6.82 -3.38 3.27
N GLN A 34 -6.16 -3.29 4.43
CA GLN A 34 -5.96 -2.02 5.14
C GLN A 34 -5.09 -1.06 4.34
N GLY A 35 -3.99 -1.56 3.75
CA GLY A 35 -3.13 -0.88 2.78
C GLY A 35 -3.92 -0.17 1.67
N VAL A 36 -4.73 -0.95 0.96
CA VAL A 36 -5.52 -0.49 -0.19
C VAL A 36 -6.60 0.52 0.25
N ARG A 37 -7.32 0.25 1.35
CA ARG A 37 -8.35 1.16 1.87
C ARG A 37 -7.76 2.52 2.28
N PHE A 38 -6.58 2.49 2.90
CA PHE A 38 -5.89 3.72 3.28
C PHE A 38 -5.45 4.51 2.05
N ALA A 39 -4.83 3.86 1.07
CA ALA A 39 -4.44 4.49 -0.19
C ALA A 39 -5.65 5.13 -0.89
N TYR A 40 -6.78 4.43 -0.99
CA TYR A 40 -8.01 4.97 -1.57
C TYR A 40 -8.50 6.24 -0.84
N ARG A 41 -8.50 6.24 0.50
CA ARG A 41 -8.89 7.40 1.30
C ARG A 41 -7.99 8.61 1.06
N VAL A 42 -6.67 8.40 0.94
CA VAL A 42 -5.75 9.50 0.63
C VAL A 42 -5.91 9.98 -0.80
N HIS A 43 -6.15 9.07 -1.75
CA HIS A 43 -6.43 9.44 -3.15
C HIS A 43 -7.64 10.37 -3.26
N GLN A 44 -8.76 10.01 -2.63
CA GLN A 44 -9.98 10.82 -2.59
C GLN A 44 -9.75 12.17 -1.90
N PHE A 45 -8.98 12.19 -0.82
CA PHE A 45 -8.66 13.43 -0.09
C PHE A 45 -7.75 14.38 -0.88
N ALA A 46 -6.72 13.84 -1.53
CA ALA A 46 -5.73 14.64 -2.27
C ALA A 46 -6.21 15.03 -3.68
N GLY A 47 -7.20 14.31 -4.22
CA GLY A 47 -7.68 14.47 -5.60
C GLY A 47 -6.78 13.78 -6.62
N GLY A 48 -6.07 12.72 -6.22
CA GLY A 48 -5.08 12.05 -7.06
C GLY A 48 -3.79 11.72 -6.32
N PHE A 49 -2.92 10.96 -6.98
CA PHE A 49 -1.57 10.64 -6.51
C PHE A 49 -0.51 11.28 -7.40
N ASP A 50 0.62 11.66 -6.79
CA ASP A 50 1.83 11.99 -7.52
C ASP A 50 2.54 10.73 -8.02
N ALA A 51 3.52 10.90 -8.92
CA ALA A 51 4.23 9.78 -9.54
C ALA A 51 4.91 8.85 -8.52
N GLU A 52 5.42 9.39 -7.42
CA GLU A 52 6.08 8.60 -6.38
C GLU A 52 5.07 7.77 -5.57
N THR A 53 3.90 8.34 -5.29
CA THR A 53 2.81 7.67 -4.56
C THR A 53 2.16 6.60 -5.43
N ILE A 54 2.05 6.81 -6.75
CA ILE A 54 1.60 5.79 -7.71
C ILE A 54 2.55 4.59 -7.70
N ARG A 55 3.87 4.80 -7.72
CA ARG A 55 4.84 3.69 -7.66
C ARG A 55 4.70 2.85 -6.39
N ALA A 56 4.59 3.51 -5.23
CA ALA A 56 4.38 2.81 -3.96
C ALA A 56 3.05 2.00 -3.94
N PHE A 57 2.00 2.52 -4.60
CA PHE A 57 0.73 1.78 -4.74
C PHE A 57 0.84 0.59 -5.69
N GLN A 58 1.61 0.70 -6.77
CA GLN A 58 1.88 -0.41 -7.69
C GLN A 58 2.63 -1.55 -6.99
N GLU A 59 3.68 -1.22 -6.22
CA GLU A 59 4.42 -2.20 -5.42
C GLU A 59 3.51 -2.94 -4.42
N LEU A 60 2.59 -2.23 -3.76
CA LEU A 60 1.60 -2.83 -2.87
C LEU A 60 0.66 -3.80 -3.63
N LYS A 61 0.24 -3.44 -4.84
CA LYS A 61 -0.61 -4.28 -5.70
C LYS A 61 0.11 -5.52 -6.20
N ASP A 62 1.40 -5.41 -6.54
CA ASP A 62 2.15 -6.53 -7.10
C ASP A 62 2.38 -7.65 -6.07
N ILE A 63 2.43 -7.31 -4.78
CA ILE A 63 2.42 -8.31 -3.69
C ILE A 63 1.11 -9.11 -3.67
N SER A 64 -0.03 -8.44 -3.88
CA SER A 64 -1.33 -9.13 -3.99
C SER A 64 -1.35 -10.17 -5.10
N ASN A 65 -0.71 -9.87 -6.23
CA ASN A 65 -0.68 -10.78 -7.38
C ASN A 65 0.35 -11.90 -7.22
N SER A 66 1.38 -11.68 -6.39
CA SER A 66 2.44 -12.65 -6.13
C SER A 66 2.04 -13.69 -5.06
N GLY A 67 1.13 -13.34 -4.16
CA GLY A 67 0.61 -14.25 -3.12
C GLY A 67 -0.28 -15.38 -3.64
N ASP A 68 -0.79 -15.29 -4.87
CA ASP A 68 -1.66 -16.31 -5.49
C ASP A 68 -0.89 -17.59 -5.90
N HIS A 69 0.45 -17.57 -5.89
CA HIS A 69 1.30 -18.72 -6.23
C HIS A 69 1.76 -19.56 -5.02
N LYS A 70 1.32 -19.24 -3.79
CA LYS A 70 1.72 -19.95 -2.56
C LYS A 70 0.54 -20.67 -1.86
N GLN A 71 -0.62 -20.81 -2.53
CA GLN A 71 -1.73 -21.64 -2.05
C GLN A 71 -1.74 -23.03 -2.68
#